data_AF-A0A6V7X942-F1
#
_entry.id   AF-A0A6V7X942-F1
#
_cell.length_a   1.000
_cell.length_b   1.000
_cell.length_c   1.000
_cell.angle_alpha   90.00
_cell.angle_beta   90.00
_cell.angle_gamma   90.00
#
_symmetry.space_group_name_H-M   'P 1'
#
loop_
_entity.id
_entity.type
_entity.pdbx_description
1 polymer ?
#
loop_
_entity_poly.entity_id
_entity_poly.type
_entity_poly.pdbx_seq_one_letter_code
_entity_poly.pdbx_strand_id
1 'polypeptide(L)'
;MFLFYLIKRPQLLIKKIPKLFILLIFSLIFIILLIYYEESNVGYVVNLYGNYYTKTFYRKIDIAHKQNHLEKIWVIVIVNNAQILSNYNLAQNTLRCYCQLNGYPLEVINTSEMGKENNNCKQKDFYFRRHCILANFLSSHSTDIKFAFFMDADIGVINPNHPLEEFLEGKKDFDFIFYERIFNGEIMAGSYILKKYSIY
;
A
#
# COMPACT_ATOMS: atom_id res chain seq x y z
N MET A 1 66.35 25.58 -16.54
CA MET A 1 66.29 26.06 -15.14
C MET A 1 64.94 26.76 -14.89
N PHE A 2 63.82 26.03 -15.00
CA PHE A 2 62.46 26.59 -14.84
C PHE A 2 61.47 25.60 -14.22
N LEU A 3 61.96 24.50 -13.61
CA LEU A 3 61.11 23.41 -13.13
C LEU A 3 60.93 23.37 -11.60
N PHE A 4 61.48 24.32 -10.84
CA PHE A 4 61.43 24.29 -9.36
C PHE A 4 60.51 25.36 -8.73
N TYR A 5 59.87 26.23 -9.52
CA TYR A 5 59.08 27.34 -8.95
C TYR A 5 57.61 27.00 -8.64
N LEU A 6 57.10 25.84 -9.10
CA LEU A 6 55.69 25.48 -8.94
C LEU A 6 55.37 24.63 -7.70
N ILE A 7 56.36 24.20 -6.91
CA ILE A 7 56.14 23.28 -5.77
C ILE A 7 56.05 24.01 -4.41
N LYS A 8 56.27 25.33 -4.36
CA LYS A 8 56.39 26.07 -3.09
C LYS A 8 55.11 26.80 -2.61
N ARG A 9 53.92 26.48 -3.14
CA ARG A 9 52.67 27.17 -2.78
C ARG A 9 51.43 26.33 -2.37
N PRO A 10 51.52 25.09 -1.84
CA PRO A 10 50.34 24.46 -1.23
C PRO A 10 50.06 25.00 0.20
N GLN A 11 51.06 25.55 0.89
CA GLN A 11 50.94 25.91 2.32
C GLN A 11 50.31 27.30 2.60
N LEU A 12 50.20 28.16 1.58
CA LEU A 12 49.69 29.54 1.75
C LEU A 12 48.17 29.67 1.57
N LEU A 13 47.52 28.71 0.90
CA LEU A 13 46.07 28.69 0.72
C LEU A 13 45.32 28.16 1.96
N ILE A 14 45.96 27.27 2.75
CA ILE A 14 45.34 26.62 3.92
C ILE A 14 45.28 27.58 5.13
N LYS A 15 46.17 28.58 5.21
CA LYS A 15 46.29 29.48 6.36
C LYS A 15 45.24 30.59 6.47
N LYS A 16 44.33 30.73 5.49
CA LYS A 16 43.28 31.77 5.48
C LYS A 16 41.85 31.23 5.50
N ILE A 17 41.67 29.94 5.75
CA ILE A 17 40.33 29.40 5.96
C ILE A 17 39.93 29.75 7.40
N PRO A 18 38.91 30.59 7.62
CA PRO A 18 38.50 30.95 8.96
C PRO A 18 38.06 29.67 9.69
N LYS A 19 38.44 29.52 10.97
CA LYS A 19 38.08 28.34 11.80
C LYS A 19 36.58 28.02 11.75
N LEU A 20 35.75 29.05 11.57
CA LEU A 20 34.31 28.96 11.37
C LEU A 20 33.93 28.13 10.11
N PHE A 21 34.65 28.30 9.00
CA PHE A 21 34.38 27.56 7.76
C PHE A 21 34.71 26.07 7.88
N ILE A 22 35.78 25.74 8.62
CA ILE A 22 36.13 24.35 8.94
C ILE A 22 35.04 23.73 9.83
N LEU A 23 34.56 24.46 10.84
CA LEU A 23 33.46 24.00 11.70
C LEU A 23 32.17 23.74 10.91
N LEU A 24 31.83 24.63 9.95
CA LEU A 24 30.67 24.46 9.08
C LEU A 24 30.80 23.23 8.18
N ILE A 25 31.97 22.97 7.62
CA ILE A 25 32.21 21.75 6.82
C ILE A 25 32.03 20.50 7.68
N PHE A 26 32.60 20.44 8.87
CA PHE A 26 32.42 19.30 9.77
C PHE A 26 30.95 19.11 10.18
N SER A 27 30.24 20.20 10.46
CA SER A 27 28.81 20.16 10.76
C SER A 27 28.00 19.63 9.58
N LEU A 28 28.30 20.08 8.35
CA LEU A 28 27.62 19.61 7.14
C LEU A 28 27.88 18.12 6.89
N ILE A 29 29.14 17.67 7.02
CA ILE A 29 29.51 16.26 6.89
C ILE A 29 28.78 15.41 7.93
N PHE A 30 28.71 15.88 9.17
CA PHE A 30 27.98 15.18 10.23
C PHE A 30 26.48 15.06 9.92
N ILE A 31 25.85 16.12 9.42
CA ILE A 31 24.44 16.10 8.99
C ILE A 31 24.24 15.10 7.84
N ILE A 32 25.12 15.08 6.84
CA ILE A 32 25.04 14.14 5.71
C ILE A 32 25.19 12.69 6.19
N LEU A 33 26.11 12.43 7.13
CA LEU A 33 26.29 11.10 7.71
C LEU A 33 25.07 10.67 8.53
N LEU A 34 24.42 11.60 9.26
CA LEU A 34 23.17 11.33 9.97
C LEU A 34 22.02 10.99 9.00
N ILE A 35 21.87 11.76 7.91
CA ILE A 35 20.85 11.50 6.89
C ILE A 35 21.12 10.13 6.24
N TYR A 36 22.37 9.86 5.85
CA TYR A 36 22.74 8.58 5.27
C TYR A 36 22.48 7.41 6.22
N TYR A 37 22.77 7.57 7.52
CA TYR A 37 22.48 6.58 8.54
C TYR A 37 20.97 6.33 8.70
N GLU A 38 20.15 7.38 8.71
CA GLU A 38 18.69 7.24 8.77
C GLU A 38 18.14 6.53 7.52
N GLU A 39 18.51 6.97 6.32
CA GLU A 39 18.06 6.37 5.06
C GLU A 39 18.48 4.89 4.96
N SER A 40 19.71 4.57 5.38
CA SER A 40 20.20 3.17 5.39
C SER A 40 19.46 2.29 6.39
N ASN A 41 18.88 2.88 7.45
CA ASN A 41 18.09 2.18 8.46
C ASN A 41 16.58 2.41 8.29
N VAL A 42 16.12 2.82 7.09
CA VAL A 42 14.70 2.99 6.74
C VAL A 42 13.99 4.00 7.67
N GLY A 43 14.67 5.11 7.99
CA GLY A 43 14.11 6.15 8.84
C GLY A 43 13.75 5.63 10.23
N TYR A 44 14.63 4.85 10.86
CA TYR A 44 14.40 4.25 12.17
C TYR A 44 13.94 5.27 13.21
N VAL A 45 14.61 6.43 13.32
CA VAL A 45 14.23 7.47 14.28
C VAL A 45 12.90 8.10 13.91
N VAL A 46 12.63 8.31 12.62
CA VAL A 46 11.33 8.83 12.14
C VAL A 46 10.20 7.86 12.49
N ASN A 47 10.39 6.56 12.26
CA ASN A 47 9.43 5.53 12.65
C ASN A 47 9.26 5.45 14.16
N LEU A 48 10.34 5.54 14.94
CA LEU A 48 10.30 5.50 16.40
C LEU A 48 9.56 6.73 16.97
N TYR A 49 9.76 7.91 16.37
CA TYR A 49 9.05 9.13 16.72
C TYR A 49 7.58 9.11 16.28
N GLY A 50 7.28 8.60 15.09
CA GLY A 50 5.91 8.38 14.63
C GLY A 50 5.14 7.41 15.52
N ASN A 51 5.81 6.35 15.99
CA ASN A 51 5.25 5.38 16.93
C ASN A 51 5.21 5.87 18.39
N TYR A 52 5.92 6.95 18.74
CA TYR A 52 5.91 7.54 20.08
C TYR A 52 4.53 8.15 20.43
N TYR A 53 3.78 8.62 19.42
CA TYR A 53 2.42 9.17 19.59
C TYR A 53 1.31 8.10 19.54
N THR A 54 1.59 6.87 19.96
CA THR A 54 0.61 5.77 19.99
C THR A 54 -0.27 5.82 21.24
N LYS A 55 -1.04 6.89 21.41
CA LYS A 55 -2.18 6.80 22.33
C LYS A 55 -3.19 5.84 21.69
N THR A 56 -3.34 4.64 22.25
CA THR A 56 -4.34 3.68 21.79
C THR A 56 -5.72 4.18 22.18
N PHE A 57 -6.54 4.49 21.18
CA PHE A 57 -7.93 4.87 21.38
C PHE A 57 -8.81 3.65 21.16
N TYR A 58 -9.35 3.10 22.24
CA TYR A 58 -10.37 2.06 22.16
C TYR A 58 -11.68 2.72 21.70
N ARG A 59 -12.01 2.58 20.42
CA ARG A 59 -13.31 2.98 19.90
C ARG A 59 -14.24 1.79 19.97
N LYS A 60 -15.40 1.96 20.59
CA LYS A 60 -16.41 0.93 20.61
C LYS A 60 -16.87 0.66 19.18
N ILE A 61 -17.02 -0.62 18.86
CA ILE A 61 -17.61 -1.05 17.60
C ILE A 61 -19.11 -1.09 17.84
N ASP A 62 -19.82 -0.11 17.29
CA ASP A 62 -21.26 0.12 17.50
C ASP A 62 -22.08 -0.26 16.27
N ILE A 63 -21.54 -1.13 15.39
CA ILE A 63 -22.28 -1.67 14.25
C ILE A 63 -23.48 -2.44 14.82
N ALA A 64 -24.61 -1.74 14.96
CA ALA A 64 -25.89 -2.37 15.14
C ALA A 64 -26.04 -3.31 13.95
N HIS A 65 -26.36 -4.58 14.20
CA HIS A 65 -26.69 -5.61 13.20
C HIS A 65 -27.91 -5.19 12.35
N LYS A 66 -27.79 -4.09 11.60
CA LYS A 66 -28.74 -3.62 10.60
C LYS A 66 -28.48 -4.41 9.32
N GLN A 67 -28.31 -5.72 9.46
CA GLN A 67 -28.00 -6.63 8.35
C GLN A 67 -29.28 -6.98 7.62
N ASN A 68 -29.73 -6.04 6.79
CA ASN A 68 -30.26 -6.42 5.49
C ASN A 68 -29.20 -5.96 4.50
N HIS A 69 -28.20 -6.81 4.25
CA HIS A 69 -27.27 -6.61 3.14
C HIS A 69 -28.09 -6.66 1.85
N LEU A 70 -28.51 -5.48 1.39
CA LEU A 70 -29.32 -5.35 0.17
C LEU A 70 -28.52 -5.76 -1.07
N GLU A 71 -27.19 -5.74 -0.97
CA GLU A 71 -26.28 -5.99 -2.07
C GLU A 71 -25.39 -7.20 -1.81
N LYS A 72 -25.21 -8.03 -2.85
CA LYS A 72 -24.27 -9.16 -2.80
C LYS A 72 -22.83 -8.66 -3.01
N ILE A 73 -22.17 -8.27 -1.92
CA ILE A 73 -20.80 -7.75 -1.91
C ILE A 73 -19.80 -8.86 -1.57
N TRP A 74 -18.76 -9.03 -2.39
CA TRP A 74 -17.59 -9.86 -2.10
C TRP A 74 -16.32 -9.02 -2.04
N VAL A 75 -15.46 -9.31 -1.07
CA VAL A 75 -14.13 -8.71 -0.96
C VAL A 75 -13.12 -9.70 -1.54
N ILE A 76 -12.27 -9.21 -2.45
CA ILE A 76 -11.33 -10.07 -3.19
C ILE A 76 -9.94 -9.46 -3.10
N VAL A 77 -8.98 -10.26 -2.65
CA VAL A 77 -7.56 -9.92 -2.60
C VAL A 77 -6.81 -10.92 -3.49
N ILE A 78 -5.90 -10.44 -4.33
CA ILE A 78 -5.08 -11.31 -5.19
C ILE A 78 -3.61 -11.07 -4.85
N VAL A 79 -2.87 -12.15 -4.55
CA VAL A 79 -1.47 -12.11 -4.15
C VAL A 79 -0.61 -13.01 -5.02
N ASN A 80 0.65 -12.62 -5.23
CA ASN A 80 1.56 -13.42 -6.06
C ASN A 80 2.20 -14.60 -5.31
N ASN A 81 2.34 -14.50 -3.99
CA ASN A 81 3.01 -15.51 -3.16
C ASN A 81 2.50 -15.39 -1.71
N ALA A 82 2.26 -16.52 -1.06
CA ALA A 82 1.87 -16.59 0.35
C ALA A 82 2.89 -15.96 1.32
N GLN A 83 4.19 -15.97 1.00
CA GLN A 83 5.20 -15.28 1.81
C GLN A 83 5.04 -13.75 1.80
N ILE A 84 4.38 -13.18 0.81
CA ILE A 84 4.08 -11.74 0.78
C ILE A 84 2.96 -11.40 1.78
N LEU A 85 2.05 -12.33 2.08
CA LEU A 85 1.00 -12.12 3.06
C LEU A 85 1.55 -11.89 4.47
N SER A 86 2.68 -12.50 4.84
CA SER A 86 3.25 -12.32 6.19
C SER A 86 3.69 -10.88 6.45
N ASN A 87 4.19 -10.19 5.42
CA ASN A 87 4.57 -8.77 5.50
C ASN A 87 3.35 -7.86 5.71
N TYR A 88 2.18 -8.29 5.27
CA TYR A 88 0.92 -7.54 5.36
C TYR A 88 -0.06 -8.15 6.37
N ASN A 89 0.43 -8.96 7.31
CA ASN A 89 -0.40 -9.66 8.29
C ASN A 89 -1.34 -8.73 9.05
N LEU A 90 -0.88 -7.54 9.46
CA LEU A 90 -1.73 -6.58 10.16
C LEU A 90 -2.90 -6.12 9.29
N ALA A 91 -2.61 -5.69 8.05
CA ALA A 91 -3.62 -5.25 7.10
C ALA A 91 -4.63 -6.37 6.81
N GLN A 92 -4.14 -7.55 6.46
CA GLN A 92 -4.97 -8.73 6.16
C GLN A 92 -5.81 -9.18 7.35
N ASN A 93 -5.27 -9.16 8.57
CA ASN A 93 -6.02 -9.51 9.77
C ASN A 93 -7.16 -8.52 10.03
N THR A 94 -6.91 -7.21 9.89
CA THR A 94 -7.98 -6.21 10.06
C THR A 94 -9.08 -6.37 9.01
N LEU A 95 -8.72 -6.60 7.75
CA LEU A 95 -9.68 -6.84 6.67
C LEU A 95 -10.50 -8.11 6.92
N ARG A 96 -9.84 -9.21 7.29
CA ARG A 96 -10.50 -10.47 7.63
C ARG A 96 -11.47 -10.29 8.81
N CYS A 97 -11.04 -9.68 9.91
CA CYS A 97 -11.91 -9.43 11.05
C CYS A 97 -13.12 -8.55 10.68
N TYR A 98 -12.90 -7.51 9.87
CA TYR A 98 -13.98 -6.65 9.38
C TYR A 98 -14.99 -7.40 8.51
N CYS A 99 -14.52 -8.21 7.55
CA CYS A 99 -15.39 -9.03 6.71
C CYS A 99 -16.17 -10.06 7.54
N GLN A 100 -15.51 -10.74 8.49
CA GLN A 100 -16.17 -11.70 9.39
C GLN A 100 -17.22 -11.04 10.27
N LEU A 101 -16.93 -9.86 10.83
CA LEU A 101 -17.84 -9.10 11.67
C LEU A 101 -19.10 -8.66 10.90
N ASN A 102 -18.92 -8.23 9.65
CA ASN A 102 -20.01 -7.72 8.82
C ASN A 102 -20.63 -8.76 7.89
N GLY A 103 -20.18 -10.02 7.92
CA GLY A 103 -20.72 -11.08 7.07
C GLY A 103 -20.39 -10.97 5.57
N TYR A 104 -19.36 -10.22 5.19
CA TYR A 104 -18.89 -10.17 3.79
C TYR A 104 -18.00 -11.39 3.48
N PRO A 105 -18.26 -12.13 2.39
CA PRO A 105 -17.33 -13.13 1.90
C PRO A 105 -16.00 -12.49 1.49
N LEU A 106 -14.90 -13.09 1.93
CA LEU A 106 -13.54 -12.67 1.62
C LEU A 106 -12.82 -13.80 0.89
N GLU A 107 -12.37 -13.52 -0.33
CA GLU A 107 -11.54 -14.42 -1.13
C GLU A 107 -10.11 -13.88 -1.21
N VAL A 108 -9.13 -14.74 -0.89
CA VAL A 108 -7.70 -14.42 -1.04
C VAL A 108 -7.09 -15.39 -2.04
N ILE A 109 -6.90 -14.93 -3.28
CA ILE A 109 -6.41 -15.77 -4.38
C ILE A 109 -4.90 -15.69 -4.44
N ASN A 110 -4.21 -16.81 -4.24
CA ASN A 110 -2.77 -16.91 -4.40
C ASN A 110 -2.39 -17.39 -5.81
N THR A 111 -1.78 -16.52 -6.61
CA THR A 111 -1.43 -16.85 -7.99
C THR A 111 -0.26 -17.82 -8.12
N SER A 112 0.55 -18.02 -7.07
CA SER A 112 1.60 -19.06 -7.11
C SER A 112 1.03 -20.48 -7.06
N GLU A 113 -0.17 -20.64 -6.52
CA GLU A 113 -0.86 -21.93 -6.40
C GLU A 113 -1.71 -22.22 -7.66
N MET A 114 -1.91 -21.22 -8.51
CA MET A 114 -2.56 -21.40 -9.80
C MET A 114 -1.60 -22.12 -10.75
N GLY A 115 -1.91 -23.38 -11.10
CA GLY A 115 -1.21 -24.10 -12.16
C GLY A 115 -1.16 -23.31 -13.47
N LYS A 116 -0.13 -23.52 -14.29
CA LYS A 116 0.06 -22.78 -15.56
C LYS A 116 -1.13 -22.98 -16.51
N GLU A 117 -1.72 -24.18 -16.49
CA GLU A 117 -2.95 -24.55 -17.18
C GLU A 117 -4.21 -23.77 -16.74
N ASN A 118 -4.25 -23.26 -15.50
CA ASN A 118 -5.39 -22.51 -14.96
C ASN A 118 -5.32 -20.99 -15.20
N ASN A 119 -4.29 -20.50 -15.90
CA ASN A 119 -4.05 -19.07 -16.07
C ASN A 119 -3.98 -18.66 -17.55
N ASN A 120 -5.13 -18.30 -18.12
CA ASN A 120 -5.21 -17.69 -19.46
C ASN A 120 -4.66 -16.24 -19.51
N CYS A 121 -4.26 -15.66 -18.36
CA CYS A 121 -3.75 -14.29 -18.26
C CYS A 121 -2.27 -14.22 -18.64
N LYS A 122 -2.00 -13.70 -19.84
CA LYS A 122 -0.65 -13.65 -20.44
C LYS A 122 0.22 -12.48 -19.97
N GLN A 123 -0.33 -11.57 -19.15
CA GLN A 123 0.37 -10.38 -18.69
C GLN A 123 1.58 -10.76 -17.83
N LYS A 124 2.78 -10.38 -18.25
CA LYS A 124 4.03 -10.68 -17.52
C LYS A 124 4.08 -9.97 -16.17
N ASP A 125 3.60 -8.74 -16.12
CA ASP A 125 3.54 -7.97 -14.89
C ASP A 125 2.35 -8.44 -14.03
N PHE A 126 2.62 -8.74 -12.76
CA PHE A 126 1.62 -9.16 -11.78
C PHE A 126 0.51 -8.12 -11.59
N TYR A 127 0.86 -6.83 -11.58
CA TYR A 127 -0.08 -5.74 -11.35
C TYR A 127 -1.16 -5.68 -12.43
N PHE A 128 -0.81 -6.02 -13.68
CA PHE A 128 -1.80 -6.13 -14.76
C PHE A 128 -2.48 -7.50 -14.79
N ARG A 129 -1.75 -8.57 -14.47
CA ARG A 129 -2.26 -9.95 -14.52
C ARG A 129 -3.40 -10.20 -13.55
N ARG A 130 -3.33 -9.63 -12.34
CA ARG A 130 -4.37 -9.78 -11.31
C ARG A 130 -5.75 -9.26 -11.76
N HIS A 131 -5.82 -8.25 -12.62
CA HIS A 131 -7.10 -7.78 -13.15
C HIS A 131 -7.76 -8.82 -14.07
N CYS A 132 -6.96 -9.55 -14.85
CA CYS A 132 -7.45 -10.67 -15.65
C CYS A 132 -7.88 -11.85 -14.77
N ILE A 133 -7.13 -12.16 -13.71
CA ILE A 133 -7.49 -13.21 -12.74
C ILE A 133 -8.80 -12.87 -12.03
N LEU A 134 -8.97 -11.61 -11.62
CA LEU A 134 -10.23 -11.10 -11.06
C LEU A 134 -11.37 -11.30 -12.06
N ALA A 135 -11.19 -10.92 -13.33
CA ALA A 135 -12.21 -11.08 -14.36
C ALA A 135 -12.62 -12.56 -14.55
N ASN A 136 -11.65 -13.48 -14.58
CA ASN A 136 -11.93 -14.92 -14.66
C ASN A 136 -12.69 -15.42 -13.42
N PHE A 137 -12.25 -15.03 -12.22
CA PHE A 137 -12.87 -15.40 -10.96
C PHE A 137 -14.32 -14.92 -10.89
N LEU A 138 -14.57 -13.66 -11.28
CA LEU A 138 -15.91 -13.11 -11.33
C LEU A 138 -16.77 -13.82 -12.38
N SER A 139 -16.19 -14.23 -13.50
CA SER A 139 -16.91 -14.97 -14.54
C SER A 139 -17.32 -16.37 -14.08
N SER A 140 -16.47 -17.08 -13.32
CA SER A 140 -16.78 -18.43 -12.83
C SER A 140 -17.79 -18.48 -11.67
N HIS A 141 -17.99 -17.38 -10.94
CA HIS A 141 -18.91 -17.32 -9.78
C HIS A 141 -20.22 -16.58 -10.12
N SER A 142 -21.00 -17.15 -11.06
CA SER A 142 -22.03 -16.45 -11.83
C SER A 142 -23.19 -15.81 -11.03
N THR A 143 -23.65 -16.39 -9.92
CA THR A 143 -24.94 -15.99 -9.29
C THR A 143 -24.85 -15.17 -8.01
N ASP A 144 -23.68 -15.09 -7.36
CA ASP A 144 -23.58 -14.63 -5.97
C ASP A 144 -22.80 -13.35 -5.74
N ILE A 145 -22.28 -12.74 -6.80
CA ILE A 145 -21.50 -11.51 -6.72
C ILE A 145 -22.18 -10.43 -7.55
N LYS A 146 -22.61 -9.35 -6.91
CA LYS A 146 -23.09 -8.14 -7.60
C LYS A 146 -22.03 -7.04 -7.57
N PHE A 147 -21.34 -6.88 -6.44
CA PHE A 147 -20.23 -5.96 -6.30
C PHE A 147 -18.99 -6.69 -5.79
N ALA A 148 -17.87 -6.45 -6.46
CA ALA A 148 -16.55 -6.95 -6.09
C ALA A 148 -15.71 -5.80 -5.57
N PHE A 149 -15.35 -5.84 -4.29
CA PHE A 149 -14.38 -4.94 -3.68
C PHE A 149 -13.00 -5.56 -3.85
N PHE A 150 -12.32 -5.17 -4.92
CA PHE A 150 -10.96 -5.61 -5.20
C PHE A 150 -9.99 -4.79 -4.34
N MET A 151 -9.27 -5.44 -3.44
CA MET A 151 -8.39 -4.82 -2.45
C MET A 151 -6.96 -5.31 -2.59
N ASP A 152 -6.01 -4.39 -2.47
CA ASP A 152 -4.59 -4.72 -2.38
C ASP A 152 -4.26 -5.38 -1.04
N ALA A 153 -3.21 -6.19 -1.04
CA ALA A 153 -2.84 -6.98 0.13
C ALA A 153 -2.36 -6.13 1.32
N ASP A 154 -1.90 -4.90 1.04
CA ASP A 154 -1.39 -3.95 2.02
C ASP A 154 -2.48 -2.98 2.53
N ILE A 155 -3.75 -3.16 2.14
CA ILE A 155 -4.87 -2.36 2.62
C ILE A 155 -5.49 -2.99 3.87
N GLY A 156 -5.51 -2.22 4.96
CA GLY A 156 -6.16 -2.58 6.22
C GLY A 156 -7.39 -1.73 6.54
N VAL A 157 -8.24 -2.22 7.43
CA VAL A 157 -9.44 -1.51 7.89
C VAL A 157 -9.12 -0.73 9.15
N ILE A 158 -9.24 0.59 9.08
CA ILE A 158 -8.96 1.50 10.20
C ILE A 158 -10.22 1.75 11.05
N ASN A 159 -11.38 1.91 10.40
CA ASN A 159 -12.64 2.15 11.08
C ASN A 159 -13.68 1.10 10.66
N PRO A 160 -13.89 0.05 11.49
CA PRO A 160 -14.81 -1.03 11.13
C PRO A 160 -16.28 -0.63 11.20
N ASN A 161 -16.61 0.55 11.75
CA ASN A 161 -18.01 0.97 11.95
C ASN A 161 -18.73 1.41 10.67
N HIS A 162 -18.03 1.52 9.55
CA HIS A 162 -18.62 1.88 8.25
C HIS A 162 -18.79 0.62 7.40
N PRO A 163 -20.03 0.18 7.10
CA PRO A 163 -20.26 -0.95 6.20
C PRO A 163 -19.89 -0.59 4.74
N LEU A 164 -19.61 -1.61 3.93
CA LEU A 164 -19.18 -1.41 2.55
C LEU A 164 -20.25 -0.78 1.65
N GLU A 165 -21.53 -0.95 2.00
CA GLU A 165 -22.66 -0.37 1.29
C GLU A 165 -22.62 1.17 1.24
N GLU A 166 -22.05 1.83 2.26
CA GLU A 166 -21.90 3.29 2.28
C GLU A 166 -21.06 3.78 1.10
N PHE A 167 -20.05 3.01 0.67
CA PHE A 167 -19.25 3.37 -0.50
C PHE A 167 -20.03 3.29 -1.81
N LEU A 168 -21.09 2.46 -1.86
CA LEU A 168 -21.98 2.28 -3.00
C LEU A 168 -23.12 3.31 -3.05
N GLU A 169 -23.42 4.00 -1.95
CA GLU A 169 -24.49 4.99 -1.90
C GLU A 169 -24.27 6.09 -2.96
N GLY A 170 -25.32 6.31 -3.77
CA GLY A 170 -25.30 7.23 -4.92
C GLY A 170 -24.41 6.79 -6.10
N LYS A 171 -23.82 5.59 -6.06
CA LYS A 171 -22.83 5.12 -7.07
C LYS A 171 -23.15 3.76 -7.69
N LYS A 172 -24.34 3.22 -7.46
CA LYS A 172 -24.73 1.86 -7.92
C LYS A 172 -24.86 1.74 -9.45
N ASP A 173 -24.92 2.85 -10.16
CA ASP A 173 -25.02 2.88 -11.62
C ASP A 173 -23.66 2.86 -12.31
N PHE A 174 -22.57 2.99 -11.57
CA PHE A 174 -21.21 2.90 -12.11
C PHE A 174 -20.71 1.47 -12.15
N ASP A 175 -20.01 1.12 -13.24
CA ASP A 175 -19.41 -0.19 -13.44
C ASP A 175 -18.13 -0.33 -12.63
N PHE A 176 -17.33 0.73 -12.60
CA PHE A 176 -16.09 0.83 -11.86
C PHE A 176 -16.11 2.06 -10.99
N ILE A 177 -15.71 1.90 -9.73
CA ILE A 177 -15.54 3.01 -8.79
C ILE A 177 -14.09 2.97 -8.31
N PHE A 178 -13.33 3.97 -8.73
CA PHE A 178 -11.96 4.21 -8.29
C PHE A 178 -11.92 5.29 -7.22
N TYR A 179 -10.75 5.45 -6.59
CA TYR A 179 -10.49 6.53 -5.65
C TYR A 179 -9.13 7.16 -5.92
N GLU A 180 -8.94 8.37 -5.41
CA GLU A 180 -7.70 9.13 -5.50
C GLU A 180 -6.80 8.84 -4.28
N ARG A 181 -5.50 8.67 -4.51
CA ARG A 181 -4.51 8.51 -3.44
C ARG A 181 -4.19 9.85 -2.78
N ILE A 182 -4.23 9.89 -1.45
CA ILE A 182 -4.01 11.10 -0.65
C ILE A 182 -2.61 11.72 -0.86
N PHE A 183 -1.58 10.91 -1.11
CA PHE A 183 -0.19 11.39 -1.12
C PHE A 183 0.30 11.93 -2.47
N ASN A 184 -0.32 11.56 -3.59
CA ASN A 184 0.12 11.98 -4.93
C ASN A 184 -1.02 12.35 -5.91
N GLY A 185 -2.28 12.26 -5.50
CA GLY A 185 -3.43 12.59 -6.34
C GLY A 185 -3.67 11.64 -7.52
N GLU A 186 -3.03 10.47 -7.52
CA GLU A 186 -3.18 9.46 -8.56
C GLU A 186 -4.48 8.66 -8.38
N ILE A 187 -5.15 8.32 -9.48
CA ILE A 187 -6.27 7.38 -9.46
C ILE A 187 -5.74 5.98 -9.16
N MET A 188 -6.17 5.41 -8.04
CA MET A 188 -5.71 4.10 -7.57
C MET A 188 -6.31 2.97 -8.41
N ALA A 189 -5.48 2.32 -9.23
CA ALA A 189 -5.87 1.14 -9.98
C ALA A 189 -5.65 -0.17 -9.21
N GLY A 190 -4.96 -0.14 -8.06
CA GLY A 190 -4.69 -1.33 -7.27
C GLY A 190 -5.85 -1.80 -6.41
N SER A 191 -6.81 -0.93 -6.13
CA SER A 191 -8.03 -1.30 -5.43
C SER A 191 -9.19 -0.47 -5.93
N TYR A 192 -10.32 -1.11 -6.14
CA TYR A 192 -11.51 -0.48 -6.70
C TYR A 192 -12.73 -1.36 -6.48
N ILE A 193 -13.89 -0.77 -6.70
CA ILE A 193 -15.16 -1.49 -6.68
C ILE A 193 -15.57 -1.75 -8.13
N LEU A 194 -15.94 -2.99 -8.41
CA LEU A 194 -16.47 -3.42 -9.70
C LEU A 194 -17.90 -3.93 -9.52
N LYS A 195 -18.82 -3.38 -10.29
CA LYS A 195 -20.16 -3.93 -10.46
C LYS A 195 -20.12 -5.03 -11.51
N LYS A 196 -20.53 -6.23 -11.13
CA LYS A 196 -20.68 -7.34 -12.05
C LYS A 196 -22.07 -7.32 -12.67
N TYR A 197 -22.13 -7.47 -13.99
CA TYR A 197 -23.37 -7.76 -14.70
C TYR A 197 -23.58 -9.27 -14.79
N SER A 198 -24.81 -9.71 -14.56
CA SER A 198 -25.21 -11.07 -14.93
C SER A 198 -25.20 -11.15 -16.45
N ILE A 199 -24.24 -11.88 -17.01
CA ILE A 199 -24.30 -12.26 -18.41
C ILE A 199 -25.33 -13.39 -18.46
N TYR A 200 -26.48 -13.10 -19.07
CA TYR A 200 -27.55 -14.07 -19.33
C TYR A 200 -27.05 -15.22 -20.21
#